data_AF-V4LHX4-F1
#
_entry.id   AF-V4LHX4-F1
#
_cell.length_a   1.000
_cell.length_b   1.000
_cell.length_c   1.000
_cell.angle_alpha   90.00
_cell.angle_beta   90.00
_cell.angle_gamma   90.00
#
_symmetry.space_group_name_H-M   'P 1'
#
loop_
_entity.id
_entity.type
_entity.pdbx_description
1 polymer ?
#
loop_
_entity_poly.entity_id
_entity_poly.type
_entity_poly.pdbx_seq_one_letter_code
_entity_poly.pdbx_strand_id
1 'polypeptide(L)'
;MPRHLPVIYLARAVLEAVTPLSISTGSPDGAFDSALVRDANALPTIPATSLAGCLRQLWREIPDVTDVDTLFGFQDGDDGTPSRLAVSWGALLDSRGRPAEGLLLSGEAERLQDPLFAKALATLDAPDYRNRVRLGHRGAAADTGKFDRVVLPAGNRFAVELRLHAPADDPGTDWDALLALLAHPGLRLGGASRAGLGRIRCVELHQGRFMLSVRDQTQAFLGLGRGLDDYAGLEPETLAHAGVDGWLTGRLTLRPRGLWRFGQGNADLEDRSDKAADLLPVTEEQVIWNGNRGERTGRMLLIPASSIKGALAHRMAFHANRFAGSWADPDSDAPAEPELPAAVSALLGEIKGNTDADEPAERVGCLFIDDAFIAIDPSAIARLMHNAIDRFTGGVRDRVLYEEQSLLGGTLAIDIALD
;
A
#
# COMPACT_ATOMS: atom_id res chain seq x y z
N MET A 1 5.38 6.36 -40.34
CA MET A 1 4.46 7.51 -40.55
C MET A 1 4.02 8.01 -39.19
N PRO A 2 3.98 9.33 -38.92
CA PRO A 2 3.41 9.84 -37.67
C PRO A 2 1.94 9.41 -37.60
N ARG A 3 1.59 8.61 -36.59
CA ARG A 3 0.20 8.21 -36.35
C ARG A 3 -0.56 9.46 -35.92
N HIS A 4 -1.51 9.89 -36.74
CA HIS A 4 -2.41 10.98 -36.40
C HIS A 4 -3.40 10.47 -35.34
N LEU A 5 -3.28 10.96 -34.11
CA LEU A 5 -4.11 10.57 -32.95
C LEU A 5 -4.97 11.78 -32.52
N PRO A 6 -6.08 12.08 -33.23
CA PRO A 6 -6.87 13.29 -33.02
C PRO A 6 -7.82 13.21 -31.82
N VAL A 7 -8.06 12.03 -31.26
CA VAL A 7 -8.94 11.86 -30.10
C VAL A 7 -8.09 11.94 -28.85
N ILE A 8 -8.54 12.72 -27.88
CA ILE A 8 -8.01 12.76 -26.52
C ILE A 8 -9.10 12.29 -25.58
N TYR A 9 -8.84 11.21 -24.87
CA TYR A 9 -9.55 10.89 -23.65
C TYR A 9 -8.82 11.52 -22.47
N LEU A 10 -9.56 12.06 -21.53
CA LEU A 10 -9.05 12.69 -20.32
C LEU A 10 -9.85 12.21 -19.12
N ALA A 11 -9.17 11.85 -18.04
CA ALA A 11 -9.79 11.60 -16.76
C ALA A 11 -9.06 12.31 -15.64
N ARG A 12 -9.81 12.87 -14.68
CA ARG A 12 -9.32 13.34 -13.40
C ARG A 12 -9.86 12.43 -12.31
N ALA A 13 -8.95 11.90 -11.50
CA ALA A 13 -9.28 10.91 -10.50
C ALA A 13 -8.73 11.31 -9.13
N VAL A 14 -9.49 11.00 -8.09
CA VAL A 14 -9.02 11.06 -6.70
C VAL A 14 -8.74 9.64 -6.23
N LEU A 15 -7.48 9.41 -5.85
CA LEU A 15 -6.95 8.13 -5.38
C LEU A 15 -6.77 8.20 -3.87
N GLU A 16 -7.38 7.26 -3.14
CA GLU A 16 -7.26 7.14 -1.69
C GLU A 16 -6.36 5.96 -1.31
N ALA A 17 -5.42 6.23 -0.40
CA ALA A 17 -4.57 5.22 0.21
C ALA A 17 -5.36 4.35 1.19
N VAL A 18 -5.88 3.20 0.75
CA VAL A 18 -6.61 2.27 1.63
C VAL A 18 -5.70 1.72 2.74
N THR A 19 -4.43 1.49 2.41
CA THR A 19 -3.39 1.11 3.38
C THR A 19 -2.23 2.11 3.31
N PRO A 20 -1.34 2.16 4.33
CA PRO A 20 -0.27 3.14 4.35
C PRO A 20 0.63 3.05 3.11
N LEU A 21 1.04 4.20 2.59
CA LEU A 21 1.84 4.31 1.37
C LEU A 21 3.33 4.44 1.68
N SER A 22 4.17 3.74 0.93
CA SER A 22 5.63 3.88 1.02
C SER A 22 6.24 3.97 -0.38
N ILE A 23 6.10 5.13 -1.00
CA ILE A 23 6.75 5.43 -2.28
C ILE A 23 8.09 6.11 -1.95
N SER A 24 9.18 5.35 -2.04
CA SER A 24 10.49 5.80 -1.59
C SER A 24 11.31 6.48 -2.70
N THR A 25 12.17 7.42 -2.34
CA THR A 25 13.17 8.04 -3.24
C THR A 25 14.27 7.08 -3.68
N GLY A 26 14.35 5.89 -3.08
CA GLY A 26 15.40 4.91 -3.33
C GLY A 26 16.73 5.24 -2.62
N SER A 27 16.78 6.30 -1.83
CA SER A 27 17.92 6.68 -0.99
C SER A 27 17.50 6.83 0.47
N PRO A 28 18.34 6.40 1.43
CA PRO A 28 18.08 6.60 2.86
C PRO A 28 18.24 8.07 3.24
N ASP A 29 17.57 8.51 4.31
CA ASP A 29 17.59 9.89 4.82
C ASP A 29 18.55 10.06 6.00
N GLY A 30 19.63 9.28 6.02
CA GLY A 30 20.64 9.23 7.09
C GLY A 30 20.19 8.52 8.37
N ALA A 31 18.99 8.80 8.88
CA ALA A 31 18.44 8.19 10.11
C ALA A 31 17.54 6.96 9.87
N PHE A 32 16.94 6.86 8.68
CA PHE A 32 16.00 5.79 8.30
C PHE A 32 16.40 5.18 6.96
N ASP A 33 16.04 3.92 6.73
CA ASP A 33 16.39 3.17 5.52
C ASP A 33 15.74 3.73 4.25
N SER A 34 14.69 4.56 4.37
CA SER A 34 13.97 5.14 3.23
C SER A 34 13.32 6.48 3.55
N ALA A 35 13.29 7.41 2.58
CA ALA A 35 12.44 8.61 2.61
C ALA A 35 11.31 8.53 1.58
N LEU A 36 10.17 9.15 1.89
CA LEU A 36 9.06 9.30 0.95
C LEU A 36 9.41 10.29 -0.17
N VAL A 37 8.95 10.01 -1.38
CA VAL A 37 8.99 10.97 -2.49
C VAL A 37 8.07 12.15 -2.15
N ARG A 38 8.58 13.36 -2.38
CA ARG A 38 7.89 14.62 -2.08
C ARG A 38 7.88 15.55 -3.29
N ASP A 39 6.90 16.45 -3.33
CA ASP A 39 6.79 17.51 -4.32
C ASP A 39 7.66 18.74 -3.95
N ALA A 40 7.54 19.81 -4.72
CA ALA A 40 8.28 21.05 -4.48
C ALA A 40 7.81 21.83 -3.23
N ASN A 41 6.67 21.49 -2.65
CA ASN A 41 6.19 21.97 -1.36
C ASN A 41 6.64 21.09 -0.20
N ALA A 42 7.46 20.07 -0.46
CA ALA A 42 7.86 19.03 0.47
C ALA A 42 6.70 18.13 0.97
N LEU A 43 5.56 18.11 0.26
CA LEU A 43 4.44 17.22 0.57
C LEU A 43 4.66 15.84 -0.09
N PRO A 44 4.33 14.73 0.60
CA PRO A 44 4.34 13.40 0.00
C PRO A 44 3.46 13.34 -1.26
N THR A 45 3.88 12.55 -2.23
CA THR A 45 3.26 12.58 -3.57
C THR A 45 3.31 11.24 -4.27
N ILE A 46 2.50 11.07 -5.32
CA ILE A 46 2.58 9.93 -6.23
C ILE A 46 3.31 10.38 -7.50
N PRO A 47 4.54 9.91 -7.77
CA PRO A 47 5.19 10.14 -9.04
C PRO A 47 4.37 9.56 -10.19
N ALA A 48 4.29 10.29 -11.30
CA ALA A 48 3.62 9.83 -12.51
C ALA A 48 4.13 8.46 -12.97
N THR A 49 5.44 8.23 -12.87
CA THR A 49 6.10 6.98 -13.24
C THR A 49 5.71 5.81 -12.34
N SER A 50 5.46 6.06 -11.05
CA SER A 50 5.00 5.02 -10.12
C SER A 50 3.60 4.54 -10.48
N LEU A 51 2.66 5.47 -10.75
CA LEU A 51 1.31 5.10 -11.16
C LEU A 51 1.32 4.45 -12.55
N ALA A 52 2.00 5.04 -13.53
CA ALA A 52 2.10 4.51 -14.89
C ALA A 52 2.73 3.11 -14.91
N GLY A 53 3.77 2.86 -14.11
CA GLY A 53 4.41 1.54 -14.01
C GLY A 53 3.49 0.48 -13.43
N CYS A 54 2.72 0.81 -12.39
CA CYS A 54 1.74 -0.10 -11.81
C CYS A 54 0.58 -0.38 -12.78
N LEU A 55 0.05 0.64 -13.45
CA LEU A 55 -0.99 0.46 -14.48
C LEU A 55 -0.48 -0.39 -15.65
N ARG A 56 0.77 -0.16 -16.10
CA ARG A 56 1.41 -0.96 -17.16
C ARG A 56 1.52 -2.43 -16.77
N GLN A 57 1.86 -2.72 -15.51
CA GLN A 57 1.98 -4.10 -15.05
C GLN A 57 0.62 -4.81 -15.06
N LEU A 58 -0.41 -4.16 -14.51
CA LEU A 58 -1.78 -4.73 -14.52
C LEU A 58 -2.36 -4.85 -15.92
N TRP A 59 -2.02 -3.92 -16.82
CA TRP A 59 -2.46 -3.94 -18.21
C TRP A 59 -2.04 -5.23 -18.95
N ARG A 60 -0.87 -5.79 -18.61
CA ARG A 60 -0.38 -7.05 -19.23
C ARG A 60 -1.26 -8.25 -18.92
N GLU A 61 -2.07 -8.18 -17.87
CA GLU A 61 -2.96 -9.25 -17.44
C GLU A 61 -4.34 -9.16 -18.14
N ILE A 62 -4.62 -8.07 -18.85
CA ILE A 62 -5.91 -7.87 -19.53
C ILE A 62 -5.87 -8.58 -20.90
N PRO A 63 -6.80 -9.51 -21.19
CA PRO A 63 -6.92 -10.11 -22.52
C PRO A 63 -7.57 -9.14 -23.52
N ASP A 64 -7.33 -9.35 -24.81
CA ASP A 64 -8.02 -8.69 -25.92
C ASP A 64 -7.94 -7.14 -25.96
N VAL A 65 -6.93 -6.55 -25.32
CA VAL A 65 -6.62 -5.12 -25.39
C VAL A 65 -5.39 -4.84 -26.25
N THR A 66 -5.17 -3.56 -26.57
CA THR A 66 -3.95 -3.14 -27.26
C THR A 66 -2.69 -3.57 -26.50
N ASP A 67 -1.67 -3.97 -27.25
CA ASP A 67 -0.35 -4.32 -26.72
C ASP A 67 0.21 -3.25 -25.77
N VAL A 68 0.83 -3.71 -24.67
CA VAL A 68 1.32 -2.86 -23.58
C VAL A 68 2.32 -1.81 -24.06
N ASP A 69 3.20 -2.15 -25.00
CA ASP A 69 4.23 -1.25 -25.51
C ASP A 69 3.64 -0.22 -26.49
N THR A 70 2.50 -0.52 -27.11
CA THR A 70 1.76 0.44 -27.94
C THR A 70 1.06 1.50 -27.08
N LEU A 71 0.50 1.13 -25.92
CA LEU A 71 -0.19 2.09 -25.04
C LEU A 71 0.81 2.88 -24.18
N PHE A 72 1.68 2.18 -23.47
CA PHE A 72 2.63 2.76 -22.50
C PHE A 72 3.97 3.17 -23.11
N GLY A 73 4.20 2.88 -24.39
CA GLY A 73 5.47 3.14 -25.06
C GLY A 73 6.57 2.20 -24.59
N PHE A 74 7.72 2.21 -25.25
CA PHE A 74 8.92 1.48 -24.82
C PHE A 74 10.16 2.19 -25.34
N GLN A 75 11.30 1.86 -24.74
CA GLN A 75 12.62 2.27 -25.21
C GLN A 75 13.59 1.12 -24.97
N ASP A 76 14.23 0.65 -26.04
CA ASP A 76 15.30 -0.34 -26.01
C ASP A 76 16.45 0.14 -26.89
N GLY A 77 17.47 0.73 -26.25
CA GLY A 77 18.55 1.41 -26.95
C GLY A 77 18.03 2.55 -27.85
N ASP A 78 18.25 2.42 -29.15
CA ASP A 78 17.85 3.38 -30.19
C ASP A 78 16.45 3.11 -30.76
N ASP A 79 15.84 1.96 -30.43
CA ASP A 79 14.45 1.66 -30.80
C ASP A 79 13.51 2.09 -29.68
N GLY A 80 12.32 2.55 -30.06
CA GLY A 80 11.34 3.00 -29.09
C GLY A 80 10.10 3.57 -29.73
N THR A 81 9.01 3.48 -28.99
CA THR A 81 7.73 4.07 -29.36
C THR A 81 7.26 4.98 -28.23
N PRO A 82 6.88 6.23 -28.52
CA PRO A 82 6.35 7.12 -27.49
C PRO A 82 5.04 6.58 -26.93
N SER A 83 4.81 6.79 -25.63
CA SER A 83 3.55 6.43 -25.01
C SER A 83 2.39 7.24 -25.57
N ARG A 84 1.23 6.59 -25.73
CA ARG A 84 -0.05 7.26 -25.99
C ARG A 84 -0.70 7.81 -24.73
N LEU A 85 -0.30 7.30 -23.57
CA LEU A 85 -0.82 7.66 -22.25
C LEU A 85 0.12 8.66 -21.57
N ALA A 86 -0.44 9.79 -21.14
CA ALA A 86 0.20 10.70 -20.21
C ALA A 86 -0.46 10.57 -18.83
N VAL A 87 0.37 10.48 -17.79
CA VAL A 87 -0.05 10.43 -16.39
C VAL A 87 0.51 11.66 -15.69
N SER A 88 -0.33 12.40 -14.97
CA SER A 88 0.14 13.56 -14.21
C SER A 88 0.91 13.14 -12.96
N TRP A 89 1.60 14.11 -12.38
CA TRP A 89 2.01 14.02 -10.98
C TRP A 89 0.77 13.94 -10.08
N GLY A 90 0.80 13.08 -9.06
CA GLY A 90 -0.32 12.89 -8.14
C GLY A 90 -0.20 13.78 -6.91
N ALA A 91 -0.96 14.88 -6.88
CA ALA A 91 -0.90 15.89 -5.83
C ALA A 91 -1.71 15.50 -4.60
N LEU A 92 -1.12 15.63 -3.40
CA LEU A 92 -1.81 15.39 -2.12
C LEU A 92 -2.98 16.37 -1.91
N LEU A 93 -4.10 15.90 -1.37
CA LEU A 93 -5.27 16.73 -1.05
C LEU A 93 -5.20 17.28 0.39
N ASP A 94 -5.62 18.54 0.55
CA ASP A 94 -5.83 19.17 1.87
C ASP A 94 -7.11 18.65 2.55
N SER A 95 -7.38 19.05 3.81
CA SER A 95 -8.59 18.63 4.55
C SER A 95 -9.92 19.00 3.88
N ARG A 96 -9.90 19.87 2.86
CA ARG A 96 -11.07 20.29 2.08
C ARG A 96 -11.11 19.65 0.70
N GLY A 97 -10.22 18.69 0.45
CA GLY A 97 -10.13 17.94 -0.78
C GLY A 97 -9.51 18.70 -1.95
N ARG A 98 -8.74 19.76 -1.69
CA ARG A 98 -8.07 20.51 -2.75
C ARG A 98 -6.63 20.06 -2.92
N PRO A 99 -6.17 19.78 -4.14
CA PRO A 99 -4.81 19.32 -4.40
C PRO A 99 -3.77 20.43 -4.15
N ALA A 100 -2.56 20.03 -3.74
CA ALA A 100 -1.38 20.90 -3.70
C ALA A 100 -0.79 21.04 -5.11
N GLU A 101 -1.37 21.92 -5.92
CA GLU A 101 -0.88 22.20 -7.28
C GLU A 101 0.07 23.40 -7.30
N GLY A 102 1.19 23.27 -8.02
CA GLY A 102 2.19 24.32 -8.11
C GLY A 102 2.90 24.58 -6.79
N LEU A 103 3.52 25.75 -6.67
CA LEU A 103 4.21 26.19 -5.45
C LEU A 103 3.27 27.00 -4.57
N LEU A 104 3.00 26.51 -3.36
CA LEU A 104 2.14 27.15 -2.36
C LEU A 104 2.91 28.27 -1.63
N LEU A 105 3.14 29.37 -2.34
CA LEU A 105 3.88 30.54 -1.86
C LEU A 105 2.95 31.71 -1.54
N SER A 106 3.46 32.68 -0.77
CA SER A 106 2.80 33.96 -0.49
C SER A 106 1.36 33.75 0.04
N GLY A 107 0.34 34.23 -0.67
CA GLY A 107 -1.06 34.14 -0.26
C GLY A 107 -1.62 32.71 -0.18
N GLU A 108 -0.96 31.73 -0.79
CA GLU A 108 -1.34 30.31 -0.67
C GLU A 108 -0.58 29.55 0.41
N ALA A 109 0.44 30.16 1.03
CA ALA A 109 1.25 29.50 2.07
C ALA A 109 0.41 29.10 3.30
N GLU A 110 -0.70 29.80 3.57
CA GLU A 110 -1.65 29.42 4.62
C GLU A 110 -2.25 28.03 4.41
N ARG A 111 -2.33 27.54 3.16
CA ARG A 111 -2.78 26.17 2.88
C ARG A 111 -1.86 25.12 3.48
N LEU A 112 -0.56 25.40 3.63
CA LEU A 112 0.39 24.47 4.27
C LEU A 112 0.11 24.30 5.77
N GLN A 113 -0.68 25.19 6.38
CA GLN A 113 -1.16 25.06 7.76
C GLN A 113 -2.43 24.20 7.87
N ASP A 114 -2.98 23.74 6.75
CA ASP A 114 -4.07 22.76 6.74
C ASP A 114 -3.70 21.54 7.59
N PRO A 115 -4.61 20.98 8.40
CA PRO A 115 -4.27 19.89 9.31
C PRO A 115 -3.65 18.65 8.65
N LEU A 116 -4.04 18.33 7.41
CA LEU A 116 -3.47 17.19 6.68
C LEU A 116 -2.09 17.53 6.13
N PHE A 117 -1.94 18.70 5.48
CA PHE A 117 -0.63 19.15 4.97
C PHE A 117 0.38 19.36 6.08
N ALA A 118 0.00 20.03 7.17
CA ALA A 118 0.87 20.26 8.32
C ALA A 118 1.37 18.94 8.92
N LYS A 119 0.50 17.92 9.05
CA LYS A 119 0.94 16.58 9.49
C LYS A 119 1.85 15.91 8.46
N ALA A 120 1.53 15.98 7.18
CA ALA A 120 2.36 15.41 6.12
C ALA A 120 3.74 16.09 6.03
N LEU A 121 3.84 17.39 6.32
CA LEU A 121 5.10 18.11 6.45
C LEU A 121 5.87 17.71 7.70
N ALA A 122 5.19 17.54 8.84
CA ALA A 122 5.85 17.11 10.07
C ALA A 122 6.57 15.75 9.95
N THR A 123 6.16 14.91 8.98
CA THR A 123 6.84 13.63 8.69
C THR A 123 8.22 13.78 8.03
N LEU A 124 8.65 14.99 7.66
CA LEU A 124 10.05 15.26 7.29
C LEU A 124 10.97 15.09 8.51
N ASP A 125 10.61 15.72 9.63
CA ASP A 125 11.44 15.71 10.84
C ASP A 125 11.13 14.50 11.74
N ALA A 126 9.87 14.03 11.71
CA ALA A 126 9.39 12.93 12.54
C ALA A 126 8.56 11.94 11.69
N PRO A 127 9.22 11.13 10.84
CA PRO A 127 8.52 10.19 9.98
C PRO A 127 7.81 9.10 10.78
N ASP A 128 6.62 8.73 10.30
CA ASP A 128 5.94 7.52 10.74
C ASP A 128 6.62 6.32 10.06
N TYR A 129 7.11 5.34 10.83
CA TYR A 129 7.87 4.20 10.30
C TYR A 129 7.32 2.85 10.75
N ARG A 130 7.49 1.86 9.89
CA ARG A 130 7.17 0.45 10.15
C ARG A 130 8.42 -0.36 10.38
N ASN A 131 8.54 -0.91 11.59
CA ASN A 131 9.53 -1.93 11.87
C ASN A 131 9.18 -3.23 11.16
N ARG A 132 10.20 -3.85 10.57
CA ARG A 132 10.12 -5.17 9.99
C ARG A 132 11.27 -6.03 10.47
N VAL A 133 10.97 -7.30 10.71
CA VAL A 133 11.96 -8.29 11.13
C VAL A 133 11.81 -9.53 10.26
N ARG A 134 12.92 -9.96 9.64
CA ARG A 134 13.05 -11.27 9.04
C ARG A 134 13.34 -12.27 10.15
N LEU A 135 12.45 -13.24 10.32
CA LEU A 135 12.66 -14.34 11.25
C LEU A 135 13.30 -15.51 10.51
N GLY A 136 14.38 -16.06 11.07
CA GLY A 136 15.00 -17.29 10.56
C GLY A 136 14.32 -18.56 11.08
N HIS A 137 14.86 -19.72 10.73
CA HIS A 137 14.36 -21.05 11.12
C HIS A 137 14.16 -21.25 12.63
N ARG A 138 14.86 -20.49 13.48
CA ARG A 138 14.76 -20.55 14.95
C ARG A 138 13.63 -19.71 15.53
N GLY A 139 12.85 -19.02 14.70
CA GLY A 139 11.83 -18.06 15.15
C GLY A 139 12.43 -16.79 15.79
N ALA A 140 13.72 -16.55 15.58
CA ALA A 140 14.43 -15.36 16.02
C ALA A 140 14.79 -14.48 14.82
N ALA A 141 15.11 -13.21 15.06
CA ALA A 141 15.61 -12.31 14.02
C ALA A 141 16.84 -12.94 13.33
N ALA A 142 16.80 -13.02 12.00
CA ALA A 142 17.95 -13.40 11.20
C ALA A 142 19.01 -12.30 11.27
N ASP A 143 20.26 -12.64 10.95
CA ASP A 143 21.34 -11.65 10.87
C ASP A 143 20.97 -10.56 9.86
N THR A 144 21.29 -9.31 10.24
CA THR A 144 20.90 -8.06 9.55
C THR A 144 19.41 -7.96 9.17
N GLY A 145 18.55 -8.75 9.81
CA GLY A 145 17.15 -8.94 9.42
C GLY A 145 16.18 -7.89 9.98
N LYS A 146 16.65 -6.77 10.54
CA LYS A 146 15.79 -5.68 11.01
C LYS A 146 15.84 -4.54 10.00
N PHE A 147 14.66 -4.09 9.59
CA PHE A 147 14.50 -3.03 8.61
C PHE A 147 13.46 -2.04 9.11
N ASP A 148 13.60 -0.78 8.75
CA ASP A 148 12.53 0.19 8.89
C ASP A 148 12.08 0.73 7.52
N ARG A 149 10.88 1.29 7.52
CA ARG A 149 10.30 1.85 6.30
C ARG A 149 9.41 3.02 6.67
N VAL A 150 9.68 4.18 6.09
CA VAL A 150 8.81 5.34 6.26
C VAL A 150 7.53 5.14 5.47
N VAL A 151 6.41 5.45 6.13
CA VAL A 151 5.07 5.30 5.59
C VAL A 151 4.29 6.61 5.73
N LEU A 152 3.48 6.92 4.73
CA LEU A 152 2.40 7.88 4.86
C LEU A 152 1.16 7.14 5.39
N PRO A 153 0.51 7.62 6.47
CA PRO A 153 -0.67 6.98 7.02
C PRO A 153 -1.78 6.72 5.98
N ALA A 154 -2.58 5.67 6.24
CA ALA A 154 -3.72 5.36 5.38
C ALA A 154 -4.76 6.50 5.39
N GLY A 155 -5.55 6.55 4.32
CA GLY A 155 -6.62 7.51 4.10
C GLY A 155 -6.20 8.78 3.36
N ASN A 156 -4.91 9.07 3.21
CA ASN A 156 -4.46 10.22 2.42
C ASN A 156 -4.96 10.09 0.97
N ARG A 157 -5.45 11.19 0.39
CA ARG A 157 -5.96 11.25 -0.98
C ARG A 157 -5.02 12.01 -1.89
N PHE A 158 -4.98 11.61 -3.16
CA PHE A 158 -4.18 12.24 -4.22
C PHE A 158 -5.03 12.49 -5.46
N ALA A 159 -4.89 13.65 -6.10
CA ALA A 159 -5.53 13.95 -7.37
C ALA A 159 -4.55 13.65 -8.50
N VAL A 160 -5.02 12.99 -9.56
CA VAL A 160 -4.24 12.68 -10.76
C VAL A 160 -5.06 12.94 -12.02
N GLU A 161 -4.38 13.19 -13.13
CA GLU A 161 -4.96 13.27 -14.47
C GLU A 161 -4.33 12.20 -15.37
N LEU A 162 -5.18 11.48 -16.10
CA LEU A 162 -4.81 10.55 -17.16
C LEU A 162 -5.26 11.14 -18.49
N ARG A 163 -4.38 11.12 -19.49
CA ARG A 163 -4.70 11.52 -20.87
C ARG A 163 -4.27 10.47 -21.87
N LEU A 164 -5.18 9.95 -22.67
CA LEU A 164 -4.90 8.97 -23.70
C LEU A 164 -5.16 9.56 -25.09
N HIS A 165 -4.13 9.55 -25.93
CA HIS A 165 -4.23 9.92 -27.34
C HIS A 165 -4.66 8.71 -28.19
N ALA A 166 -5.64 8.88 -29.06
CA ALA A 166 -6.22 7.79 -29.83
C ALA A 166 -6.55 8.15 -31.30
N PRO A 167 -6.62 7.13 -32.18
CA PRO A 167 -7.11 7.29 -33.56
C PRO A 167 -8.55 7.84 -33.61
N ALA A 168 -8.97 8.34 -34.78
CA ALA A 168 -10.30 8.93 -34.95
C ALA A 168 -11.44 7.91 -34.81
N ASP A 169 -11.18 6.67 -35.21
CA ASP A 169 -12.08 5.51 -35.19
C ASP A 169 -11.94 4.66 -33.92
N ASP A 170 -11.22 5.15 -32.91
CA ASP A 170 -11.01 4.45 -31.65
C ASP A 170 -12.36 4.21 -30.93
N PRO A 171 -12.68 2.95 -30.57
CA PRO A 171 -13.95 2.58 -29.97
C PRO A 171 -14.03 2.89 -28.47
N GLY A 172 -12.95 3.29 -27.81
CA GLY A 172 -12.90 3.55 -26.37
C GLY A 172 -12.55 2.34 -25.50
N THR A 173 -12.49 1.14 -26.05
CA THR A 173 -12.23 -0.10 -25.27
C THR A 173 -10.97 -0.03 -24.41
N ASP A 174 -9.85 0.46 -24.98
CA ASP A 174 -8.60 0.58 -24.22
C ASP A 174 -8.71 1.60 -23.09
N TRP A 175 -9.48 2.68 -23.31
CA TRP A 175 -9.70 3.72 -22.32
C TRP A 175 -10.54 3.20 -21.15
N ASP A 176 -11.63 2.49 -21.44
CA ASP A 176 -12.50 1.88 -20.43
C ASP A 176 -11.74 0.84 -19.60
N ALA A 177 -10.93 -0.01 -20.27
CA ALA A 177 -10.06 -0.97 -19.60
C ALA A 177 -9.03 -0.28 -18.69
N LEU A 178 -8.44 0.84 -19.15
CA LEU A 178 -7.47 1.61 -18.37
C LEU A 178 -8.11 2.23 -17.13
N LEU A 179 -9.32 2.78 -17.27
CA LEU A 179 -10.07 3.33 -16.14
C LEU A 179 -10.49 2.24 -15.15
N ALA A 180 -10.88 1.05 -15.63
CA ALA A 180 -11.21 -0.08 -14.79
C ALA A 180 -10.03 -0.52 -13.90
N LEU A 181 -8.78 -0.34 -14.35
CA LEU A 181 -7.60 -0.61 -13.53
C LEU A 181 -7.53 0.23 -12.24
N LEU A 182 -8.18 1.40 -12.21
CA LEU A 182 -8.24 2.24 -11.01
C LEU A 182 -9.09 1.64 -9.87
N ALA A 183 -9.90 0.62 -10.18
CA ALA A 183 -10.64 -0.19 -9.22
C ALA A 183 -10.03 -1.60 -9.01
N HIS A 184 -8.92 -1.91 -9.69
CA HIS A 184 -8.32 -3.23 -9.67
C HIS A 184 -7.80 -3.63 -8.28
N PRO A 185 -8.03 -4.87 -7.80
CA PRO A 185 -7.56 -5.31 -6.49
C PRO A 185 -6.03 -5.34 -6.35
N GLY A 186 -5.34 -5.51 -7.47
CA GLY A 186 -3.88 -5.43 -7.59
C GLY A 186 -3.30 -4.01 -7.64
N LEU A 187 -4.11 -2.94 -7.68
CA LEU A 187 -3.61 -1.56 -7.74
C LEU A 187 -2.94 -1.18 -6.41
N ARG A 188 -1.62 -1.34 -6.38
CA ARG A 188 -0.78 -1.07 -5.21
C ARG A 188 0.45 -0.26 -5.62
N LEU A 189 0.70 0.83 -4.90
CA LEU A 189 1.80 1.76 -5.17
C LEU A 189 2.88 1.70 -4.09
N GLY A 190 4.13 1.84 -4.50
CA GLY A 190 5.28 1.87 -3.60
C GLY A 190 5.77 0.47 -3.17
N GLY A 191 6.61 0.45 -2.14
CA GLY A 191 7.25 -0.76 -1.66
C GLY A 191 6.42 -1.55 -0.65
N ALA A 192 6.80 -2.82 -0.45
CA ALA A 192 6.16 -3.75 0.47
C ALA A 192 4.65 -3.99 0.20
N SER A 193 4.24 -3.91 -1.08
CA SER A 193 2.87 -4.16 -1.53
C SER A 193 2.34 -5.55 -1.17
N ARG A 194 3.21 -6.57 -1.16
CA ARG A 194 2.90 -7.95 -0.76
C ARG A 194 2.85 -8.16 0.77
N ALA A 195 3.07 -7.10 1.55
CA ALA A 195 3.18 -7.12 3.00
C ALA A 195 2.18 -6.18 3.71
N GLY A 196 1.17 -5.68 2.99
CA GLY A 196 0.08 -4.87 3.54
C GLY A 196 0.01 -3.44 3.05
N LEU A 197 1.11 -2.92 2.50
CA LEU A 197 1.21 -1.50 2.15
C LEU A 197 0.70 -1.19 0.75
N GLY A 198 0.44 0.09 0.52
CA GLY A 198 0.31 0.68 -0.80
C GLY A 198 -0.99 0.44 -1.53
N ARG A 199 -2.01 -0.17 -0.91
CA ARG A 199 -3.31 -0.38 -1.57
C ARG A 199 -3.96 0.97 -1.87
N ILE A 200 -4.34 1.17 -3.12
CA ILE A 200 -5.05 2.36 -3.59
C ILE A 200 -6.46 1.97 -4.03
N ARG A 201 -7.40 2.89 -3.87
CA ARG A 201 -8.69 2.87 -4.56
C ARG A 201 -8.99 4.23 -5.18
N CYS A 202 -9.65 4.24 -6.32
CA CYS A 202 -10.26 5.46 -6.84
C CYS A 202 -11.60 5.74 -6.12
N VAL A 203 -11.77 6.96 -5.61
CA VAL A 203 -12.99 7.39 -4.88
C VAL A 203 -13.81 8.42 -5.65
N GLU A 204 -13.23 9.06 -6.65
CA GLU A 204 -13.87 10.03 -7.52
C GLU A 204 -13.21 9.99 -8.89
N LEU A 205 -14.01 9.99 -9.95
CA LEU A 205 -13.53 9.94 -11.33
C LEU A 205 -14.45 10.80 -12.20
N HIS A 206 -13.85 11.70 -12.97
CA HIS A 206 -14.53 12.45 -14.02
C HIS A 206 -13.77 12.24 -15.33
N GLN A 207 -14.47 12.01 -16.42
CA GLN A 207 -13.86 11.76 -17.72
C GLN A 207 -14.49 12.56 -18.86
N GLY A 208 -13.75 12.70 -19.95
CA GLY A 208 -14.22 13.34 -21.17
C GLY A 208 -13.48 12.80 -22.40
N ARG A 209 -14.13 12.92 -23.56
CA ARG A 209 -13.61 12.51 -24.86
C ARG A 209 -13.70 13.68 -25.83
N PHE A 210 -12.57 14.03 -26.45
CA PHE A 210 -12.44 15.20 -27.30
C PHE A 210 -11.76 14.86 -28.62
N MET A 211 -12.46 15.04 -29.73
CA MET A 211 -11.96 14.86 -31.08
C MET A 211 -11.45 16.21 -31.62
N LEU A 212 -10.13 16.39 -31.63
CA LEU A 212 -9.49 17.67 -31.97
C LEU A 212 -9.59 18.06 -33.45
N SER A 213 -10.07 17.16 -34.31
CA SER A 213 -10.43 17.49 -35.70
C SER A 213 -11.81 18.15 -35.82
N VAL A 214 -12.61 18.18 -34.75
CA VAL A 214 -13.94 18.80 -34.70
C VAL A 214 -13.88 20.10 -33.91
N ARG A 215 -14.16 21.23 -34.58
CA ARG A 215 -13.99 22.59 -34.01
C ARG A 215 -14.62 22.76 -32.62
N ASP A 216 -15.86 22.32 -32.44
CA ASP A 216 -16.59 22.50 -31.17
C ASP A 216 -15.97 21.68 -30.04
N GLN A 217 -15.49 20.46 -30.33
CA GLN A 217 -14.81 19.62 -29.35
C GLN A 217 -13.41 20.15 -29.02
N THR A 218 -12.72 20.76 -29.99
CA THR A 218 -11.46 21.48 -29.75
C THR A 218 -11.70 22.67 -28.82
N GLN A 219 -12.78 23.45 -29.02
CA GLN A 219 -13.13 24.55 -28.11
C GLN A 219 -13.48 24.04 -26.71
N ALA A 220 -14.24 22.94 -26.61
CA ALA A 220 -14.54 22.32 -25.33
C ALA A 220 -13.26 21.88 -24.58
N PHE A 221 -12.32 21.22 -25.28
CA PHE A 221 -11.05 20.82 -24.69
C PHE A 221 -10.19 22.01 -24.25
N LEU A 222 -10.12 23.08 -25.06
CA LEU A 222 -9.40 24.30 -24.71
C LEU A 222 -10.04 25.07 -23.54
N GLY A 223 -11.34 24.87 -23.32
CA GLY A 223 -12.10 25.45 -22.22
C GLY A 223 -11.95 24.73 -20.89
N LEU A 224 -11.37 23.52 -20.86
CA LEU A 224 -11.10 22.80 -19.62
C LEU A 224 -10.13 23.59 -18.75
N GLY A 225 -10.44 23.72 -17.46
CA GLY A 225 -9.45 24.24 -16.51
C GLY A 225 -8.28 23.28 -16.36
N ARG A 226 -7.18 23.79 -15.81
CA ARG A 226 -5.91 23.05 -15.66
C ARG A 226 -5.74 22.40 -14.29
N GLY A 227 -6.57 22.78 -13.33
CA GLY A 227 -6.53 22.23 -11.97
C GLY A 227 -6.97 20.78 -11.95
N LEU A 228 -6.35 19.97 -11.10
CA LEU A 228 -6.69 18.57 -10.91
C LEU A 228 -8.06 18.38 -10.21
N ASP A 229 -8.56 19.42 -9.54
CA ASP A 229 -9.90 19.50 -8.93
C ASP A 229 -10.92 20.28 -9.78
N ASP A 230 -10.56 20.70 -11.00
CA ASP A 230 -11.50 21.30 -11.93
C ASP A 230 -12.18 20.19 -12.74
N TYR A 231 -13.48 19.98 -12.55
CA TYR A 231 -14.23 18.97 -13.30
C TYR A 231 -15.16 19.59 -14.37
N ALA A 232 -15.10 20.90 -14.58
CA ALA A 232 -15.98 21.57 -15.52
C ALA A 232 -15.77 21.07 -16.95
N GLY A 233 -16.84 20.54 -17.56
CA GLY A 233 -16.79 19.95 -18.91
C GLY A 233 -16.37 18.47 -18.94
N LEU A 234 -16.22 17.83 -17.77
CA LEU A 234 -16.04 16.38 -17.64
C LEU A 234 -17.29 15.76 -17.00
N GLU A 235 -17.58 14.52 -17.37
CA GLU A 235 -18.71 13.77 -16.85
C GLU A 235 -18.28 12.84 -15.70
N PRO A 236 -19.02 12.75 -14.60
CA PRO A 236 -18.72 11.83 -13.52
C PRO A 236 -18.86 10.37 -13.98
N GLU A 237 -17.89 9.53 -13.59
CA GLU A 237 -17.85 8.11 -13.92
C GLU A 237 -17.84 7.29 -12.63
N THR A 238 -18.62 6.21 -12.61
CA THR A 238 -18.60 5.27 -11.49
C THR A 238 -17.90 3.98 -11.90
N LEU A 239 -16.75 3.72 -11.31
CA LEU A 239 -16.03 2.47 -11.54
C LEU A 239 -16.80 1.31 -10.90
N ALA A 240 -17.30 0.40 -11.73
CA ALA A 240 -17.85 -0.85 -11.26
C ALA A 240 -16.75 -1.72 -10.66
N HIS A 241 -16.96 -2.22 -9.43
CA HIS A 241 -16.18 -3.34 -8.90
C HIS A 241 -16.69 -4.64 -9.54
N ALA A 242 -16.38 -4.83 -10.82
CA ALA A 242 -16.56 -6.14 -11.45
C ALA A 242 -15.49 -7.10 -10.92
N GLY A 243 -15.82 -8.38 -10.85
CA GLY A 243 -14.79 -9.40 -10.67
C GLY A 243 -13.75 -9.25 -11.78
N VAL A 244 -12.48 -9.26 -11.42
CA VAL A 244 -11.39 -9.26 -12.40
C VAL A 244 -11.08 -10.71 -12.70
N ASP A 245 -11.09 -11.08 -13.97
CA ASP A 245 -10.73 -12.43 -14.39
C ASP A 245 -9.31 -12.79 -13.92
N GLY A 246 -9.15 -14.01 -13.43
CA GLY A 246 -7.91 -14.46 -12.77
C GLY A 246 -7.82 -14.10 -11.29
N TRP A 247 -8.44 -13.00 -10.85
CA TRP A 247 -8.33 -12.54 -9.48
C TRP A 247 -9.50 -12.96 -8.59
N LEU A 248 -9.18 -13.49 -7.40
CA LEU A 248 -10.16 -13.77 -6.35
C LEU A 248 -10.02 -12.76 -5.22
N THR A 249 -11.08 -12.01 -4.93
CA THR A 249 -11.14 -11.11 -3.77
C THR A 249 -12.00 -11.71 -2.67
N GLY A 250 -11.68 -11.37 -1.42
CA GLY A 250 -12.44 -11.85 -0.27
C GLY A 250 -12.13 -11.07 1.00
N ARG A 251 -12.86 -11.43 2.05
CA ARG A 251 -12.67 -10.87 3.39
C ARG A 251 -12.44 -11.97 4.41
N LEU A 252 -11.26 -11.98 5.01
CA LEU A 252 -10.92 -12.87 6.10
C LEU A 252 -11.44 -12.29 7.41
N THR A 253 -12.38 -12.99 8.05
CA THR A 253 -12.94 -12.60 9.35
C THR A 253 -12.36 -13.49 10.44
N LEU A 254 -11.59 -12.91 11.37
CA LEU A 254 -10.94 -13.61 12.47
C LEU A 254 -11.58 -13.22 13.81
N ARG A 255 -11.80 -14.22 14.67
CA ARG A 255 -12.28 -14.02 16.05
C ARG A 255 -11.23 -14.52 17.03
N PRO A 256 -10.63 -13.64 17.85
CA PRO A 256 -9.67 -14.05 18.87
C PRO A 256 -10.30 -14.99 19.89
N ARG A 257 -9.57 -16.02 20.31
CA ARG A 257 -10.00 -16.95 21.37
C ARG A 257 -9.60 -16.50 22.77
N GLY A 258 -8.65 -15.58 22.89
CA GLY A 258 -8.11 -15.08 24.15
C GLY A 258 -7.48 -13.71 23.94
N LEU A 259 -6.59 -13.34 24.85
CA LEU A 259 -5.84 -12.09 24.74
C LEU A 259 -4.89 -12.11 23.54
N TRP A 260 -4.80 -10.97 22.87
CA TRP A 260 -3.99 -10.83 21.66
C TRP A 260 -3.38 -9.43 21.55
N ARG A 261 -2.27 -9.34 20.83
CA ARG A 261 -1.51 -8.12 20.58
C ARG A 261 -0.73 -8.25 19.28
N PHE A 262 -0.57 -7.15 18.55
CA PHE A 262 0.32 -7.08 17.38
C PHE A 262 1.49 -6.14 17.65
N GLY A 263 2.69 -6.60 17.26
CA GLY A 263 3.90 -5.77 17.22
C GLY A 263 4.29 -5.17 18.56
N GLN A 264 5.14 -4.14 18.53
CA GLN A 264 5.48 -3.30 19.68
C GLN A 264 5.15 -1.85 19.32
N GLY A 265 4.22 -1.25 20.04
CA GLY A 265 3.83 0.15 19.89
C GLY A 265 4.61 1.10 20.79
N ASN A 266 4.31 2.39 20.64
CA ASN A 266 4.90 3.50 21.41
C ASN A 266 3.85 4.40 22.08
N ALA A 267 2.56 4.06 21.99
CA ALA A 267 1.47 4.82 22.60
C ALA A 267 0.65 3.90 23.51
N ASP A 268 0.46 4.33 24.75
CA ASP A 268 -0.42 3.67 25.71
C ASP A 268 -1.89 3.85 25.29
N LEU A 269 -2.67 2.77 25.33
CA LEU A 269 -4.07 2.79 24.90
C LEU A 269 -5.04 3.43 25.92
N GLU A 270 -4.65 3.55 27.19
CA GLU A 270 -5.54 4.03 28.26
C GLU A 270 -5.24 5.46 28.72
N ASP A 271 -4.21 6.12 28.19
CA ASP A 271 -3.75 7.49 28.55
C ASP A 271 -3.86 7.80 30.06
N ARG A 272 -3.42 6.86 30.90
CA ARG A 272 -3.40 7.04 32.36
C ARG A 272 -2.13 7.77 32.78
N SER A 273 -2.21 8.60 33.81
CA SER A 273 -1.09 9.40 34.37
C SER A 273 0.06 8.57 34.97
N ASP A 274 -0.09 7.24 35.00
CA ASP A 274 0.89 6.31 35.53
C ASP A 274 1.86 5.84 34.43
N LYS A 275 2.90 5.10 34.82
CA LYS A 275 3.88 4.50 33.90
C LYS A 275 3.14 3.69 32.81
N ALA A 276 3.43 4.00 31.55
CA ALA A 276 2.95 3.21 30.42
C ALA A 276 3.43 1.75 30.54
N ALA A 277 2.62 0.82 30.03
CA ALA A 277 3.01 -0.58 29.97
C ALA A 277 4.27 -0.75 29.09
N ASP A 278 5.10 -1.76 29.40
CA ASP A 278 6.35 -2.00 28.69
C ASP A 278 6.12 -2.62 27.30
N LEU A 279 5.09 -3.46 27.16
CA LEU A 279 4.68 -4.09 25.91
C LEU A 279 3.35 -3.52 25.43
N LEU A 280 3.42 -2.68 24.40
CA LEU A 280 2.26 -1.99 23.84
C LEU A 280 1.86 -2.60 22.49
N PRO A 281 0.57 -2.62 22.16
CA PRO A 281 0.12 -2.93 20.81
C PRO A 281 0.53 -1.81 19.84
N VAL A 282 0.81 -2.18 18.60
CA VAL A 282 1.09 -1.20 17.55
C VAL A 282 -0.17 -0.45 17.14
N THR A 283 -0.06 0.87 17.05
CA THR A 283 -1.17 1.75 16.67
C THR A 283 -0.71 2.80 15.67
N GLU A 284 -1.63 3.22 14.81
CA GLU A 284 -1.39 4.27 13.81
C GLU A 284 -2.60 5.16 13.65
N GLU A 285 -2.34 6.42 13.30
CA GLU A 285 -3.39 7.33 12.86
C GLU A 285 -3.80 7.03 11.42
N GLN A 286 -4.99 7.51 11.04
CA GLN A 286 -5.45 7.50 9.66
C GLN A 286 -6.14 8.82 9.33
N VAL A 287 -6.34 9.06 8.04
CA VAL A 287 -7.25 10.08 7.56
C VAL A 287 -8.58 9.41 7.21
N ILE A 288 -9.68 9.92 7.76
CA ILE A 288 -11.02 9.52 7.35
C ILE A 288 -11.69 10.65 6.59
N TRP A 289 -12.54 10.30 5.64
CA TRP A 289 -13.20 11.26 4.77
C TRP A 289 -14.72 11.15 4.89
N ASN A 290 -15.36 12.30 5.07
CA ASN A 290 -16.80 12.46 4.91
C ASN A 290 -17.07 13.36 3.70
N GLY A 291 -17.39 12.74 2.56
CA GLY A 291 -17.41 13.43 1.27
C GLY A 291 -16.01 13.97 0.94
N ASN A 292 -15.93 15.29 0.76
CA ASN A 292 -14.67 16.00 0.45
C ASN A 292 -13.99 16.61 1.67
N ARG A 293 -14.38 16.24 2.89
CA ARG A 293 -13.75 16.69 4.13
C ARG A 293 -12.94 15.56 4.75
N GLY A 294 -11.64 15.75 4.84
CA GLY A 294 -10.69 14.83 5.43
C GLY A 294 -10.32 15.26 6.85
N GLU A 295 -10.32 14.32 7.78
CA GLU A 295 -9.91 14.55 9.17
C GLU A 295 -9.01 13.41 9.66
N ARG A 296 -8.09 13.74 10.57
CA ARG A 296 -7.26 12.73 11.23
C ARG A 296 -8.06 12.06 12.32
N THR A 297 -7.98 10.73 12.38
CA THR A 297 -8.49 9.97 13.50
C THR A 297 -7.49 9.99 14.65
N GLY A 298 -7.99 9.65 15.85
CA GLY A 298 -7.11 9.14 16.89
C GLY A 298 -6.41 7.87 16.44
N ARG A 299 -5.35 7.48 17.17
CA ARG A 299 -4.62 6.25 16.90
C ARG A 299 -5.58 5.06 16.91
N MET A 300 -5.50 4.23 15.89
CA MET A 300 -6.24 2.99 15.75
C MET A 300 -5.30 1.82 15.94
N LEU A 301 -5.83 0.70 16.42
CA LEU A 301 -5.06 -0.52 16.45
C LEU A 301 -4.76 -0.96 15.03
N LEU A 302 -3.49 -1.20 14.77
CA LEU A 302 -3.02 -1.68 13.49
C LEU A 302 -2.87 -3.20 13.53
N ILE A 303 -3.34 -3.85 12.48
CA ILE A 303 -3.12 -5.25 12.16
C ILE A 303 -2.23 -5.32 10.92
N PRO A 304 -0.92 -5.51 11.09
CA PRO A 304 -0.03 -5.61 9.95
C PRO A 304 -0.33 -6.89 9.18
N ALA A 305 -0.56 -6.77 7.88
CA ALA A 305 -0.76 -7.90 6.99
C ALA A 305 0.42 -8.86 7.04
N SER A 306 1.65 -8.32 7.12
CA SER A 306 2.87 -9.11 7.29
C SER A 306 2.86 -10.03 8.52
N SER A 307 2.26 -9.59 9.64
CA SER A 307 2.14 -10.41 10.85
C SER A 307 1.15 -11.57 10.65
N ILE A 308 0.01 -11.31 10.01
CA ILE A 308 -0.96 -12.36 9.65
C ILE A 308 -0.32 -13.33 8.67
N LYS A 309 0.34 -12.80 7.62
CA LYS A 309 0.99 -13.60 6.58
C LYS A 309 2.05 -14.53 7.14
N GLY A 310 2.88 -14.05 8.07
CA GLY A 310 3.86 -14.88 8.78
C GLY A 310 3.22 -15.99 9.62
N ALA A 311 2.15 -15.68 10.36
CA ALA A 311 1.43 -16.67 11.15
C ALA A 311 0.77 -17.75 10.26
N LEU A 312 0.18 -17.34 9.14
CA LEU A 312 -0.41 -18.25 8.15
C LEU A 312 0.67 -19.12 7.48
N ALA A 313 1.79 -18.52 7.05
CA ALA A 313 2.91 -19.24 6.44
C ALA A 313 3.40 -20.37 7.35
N HIS A 314 3.67 -20.04 8.61
CA HIS A 314 4.14 -21.00 9.59
C HIS A 314 3.14 -22.16 9.80
N ARG A 315 1.85 -21.85 9.97
CA ARG A 315 0.81 -22.89 10.18
C ARG A 315 0.57 -23.73 8.92
N MET A 316 0.60 -23.12 7.74
CA MET A 316 0.45 -23.82 6.47
C MET A 316 1.63 -24.76 6.23
N ALA A 317 2.87 -24.31 6.46
CA ALA A 317 4.06 -25.14 6.38
C ALA A 317 4.00 -26.33 7.35
N PHE A 318 3.61 -26.09 8.60
CA PHE A 318 3.41 -27.16 9.58
C PHE A 318 2.43 -28.23 9.08
N HIS A 319 1.25 -27.82 8.61
CA HIS A 319 0.24 -28.77 8.13
C HIS A 319 0.66 -29.48 6.84
N ALA A 320 1.31 -28.78 5.90
CA ALA A 320 1.83 -29.36 4.68
C ALA A 320 2.88 -30.45 4.98
N ASN A 321 3.86 -30.17 5.83
CA ASN A 321 4.85 -31.16 6.27
C ASN A 321 4.22 -32.34 6.99
N ARG A 322 3.25 -32.08 7.87
CA ARG A 322 2.49 -33.13 8.57
C ARG A 322 1.76 -34.06 7.60
N PHE A 323 1.13 -33.51 6.55
CA PHE A 323 0.43 -34.31 5.54
C PHE A 323 1.40 -35.07 4.61
N ALA A 324 2.58 -34.52 4.38
CA ALA A 324 3.66 -35.17 3.65
C ALA A 324 4.42 -36.23 4.49
N GLY A 325 4.16 -36.31 5.80
CA GLY A 325 4.91 -37.18 6.72
C GLY A 325 6.36 -36.74 6.92
N SER A 326 6.67 -35.46 6.64
CA SER A 326 7.99 -34.87 6.86
C SER A 326 8.08 -34.33 8.30
N TRP A 327 9.03 -34.87 9.06
CA TRP A 327 9.25 -34.55 10.46
C TRP A 327 10.69 -34.08 10.68
N ALA A 328 10.92 -33.33 11.74
CA ALA A 328 12.27 -32.99 12.17
C ALA A 328 12.89 -34.22 12.88
N ASP A 329 13.65 -35.03 12.15
CA ASP A 329 14.35 -36.18 12.73
C ASP A 329 15.65 -35.73 13.42
N PRO A 330 15.94 -36.23 14.65
CA PRO A 330 17.13 -35.83 15.42
C PRO A 330 18.46 -36.13 14.73
N ASP A 331 18.50 -37.18 13.90
CA ASP A 331 19.70 -37.68 13.20
C ASP A 331 19.78 -37.20 11.74
N SER A 332 18.89 -36.30 11.32
CA SER A 332 18.94 -35.74 9.97
C SER A 332 19.94 -34.59 9.90
N ASP A 333 20.85 -34.63 8.91
CA ASP A 333 21.61 -33.46 8.43
C ASP A 333 20.65 -32.49 7.72
N ALA A 334 19.57 -32.09 8.39
CA ALA A 334 18.63 -31.14 7.86
C ALA A 334 19.35 -29.81 7.62
N PRO A 335 19.16 -29.17 6.45
CA PRO A 335 19.77 -27.88 6.18
C PRO A 335 19.38 -26.86 7.25
N ALA A 336 20.27 -25.91 7.52
CA ALA A 336 20.04 -24.86 8.51
C ALA A 336 18.76 -24.06 8.22
N GLU A 337 18.32 -23.99 6.96
CA GLU A 337 17.02 -23.47 6.56
C GLU A 337 16.27 -24.53 5.76
N PRO A 338 15.16 -25.10 6.29
CA PRO A 338 14.38 -26.09 5.57
C PRO A 338 13.63 -25.43 4.40
N GLU A 339 13.58 -26.13 3.26
CA GLU A 339 12.80 -25.69 2.11
C GLU A 339 11.32 -25.54 2.46
N LEU A 340 10.71 -24.47 1.94
CA LEU A 340 9.28 -24.25 2.10
C LEU A 340 8.50 -25.26 1.25
N PRO A 341 7.40 -25.84 1.78
CA PRO A 341 6.55 -26.70 0.96
C PRO A 341 6.02 -25.94 -0.25
N ALA A 342 6.00 -26.58 -1.43
CA ALA A 342 5.67 -25.92 -2.70
C ALA A 342 4.35 -25.13 -2.69
N ALA A 343 3.33 -25.61 -1.96
CA ALA A 343 2.05 -24.91 -1.82
C ALA A 343 2.18 -23.59 -1.03
N VAL A 344 3.07 -23.54 -0.04
CA VAL A 344 3.36 -22.34 0.75
C VAL A 344 4.12 -21.33 -0.10
N SER A 345 5.17 -21.78 -0.81
CA SER A 345 5.94 -20.93 -1.73
C SER A 345 5.07 -20.39 -2.87
N ALA A 346 4.12 -21.18 -3.38
CA ALA A 346 3.19 -20.71 -4.41
C ALA A 346 2.28 -19.58 -3.92
N LEU A 347 1.71 -19.71 -2.72
CA LEU A 347 0.74 -18.76 -2.19
C LEU A 347 1.40 -17.50 -1.59
N LEU A 348 2.48 -17.69 -0.84
CA LEU A 348 3.08 -16.64 0.00
C LEU A 348 4.40 -16.11 -0.55
N GLY A 349 5.00 -16.84 -1.48
CA GLY A 349 6.27 -16.52 -2.10
C GLY A 349 7.44 -17.10 -1.35
N GLU A 350 8.60 -17.07 -2.00
CA GLU A 350 9.86 -17.55 -1.45
C GLU A 350 11.01 -16.72 -2.03
N ILE A 351 11.90 -16.29 -1.14
CA ILE A 351 13.16 -15.65 -1.52
C ILE A 351 14.23 -16.70 -1.28
N LYS A 352 14.76 -17.31 -2.34
CA LYS A 352 15.95 -18.14 -2.23
C LYS A 352 17.17 -17.24 -2.07
N GLY A 353 18.06 -17.57 -1.12
CA GLY A 353 19.31 -16.83 -0.93
C GLY A 353 20.18 -16.87 -2.19
N ASN A 354 21.12 -15.93 -2.31
CA ASN A 354 21.99 -15.75 -3.47
C ASN A 354 22.67 -17.07 -3.92
N THR A 355 22.11 -17.72 -4.93
CA THR A 355 22.68 -18.91 -5.58
C THR A 355 22.85 -18.65 -7.07
N ASP A 356 23.91 -19.22 -7.63
CA ASP A 356 24.38 -19.05 -9.00
C ASP A 356 23.25 -19.14 -10.06
N ALA A 357 23.50 -18.47 -11.20
CA ALA A 357 22.56 -18.12 -12.26
C ALA A 357 21.74 -19.25 -12.95
N ASP A 358 21.85 -20.50 -12.49
CA ASP A 358 21.22 -21.68 -13.11
C ASP A 358 20.07 -22.32 -12.29
N GLU A 359 19.69 -21.76 -11.13
CA GLU A 359 18.51 -22.23 -10.36
C GLU A 359 17.21 -21.42 -10.63
N PRO A 360 16.02 -22.05 -10.50
CA PRO A 360 14.75 -21.39 -10.80
C PRO A 360 14.53 -20.15 -9.92
N ALA A 361 14.10 -19.08 -10.58
CA ALA A 361 13.97 -17.72 -10.05
C ALA A 361 13.12 -17.61 -8.76
N GLU A 362 13.45 -16.60 -7.96
CA GLU A 362 12.65 -16.14 -6.82
C GLU A 362 11.15 -16.10 -7.17
N ARG A 363 10.30 -16.60 -6.26
CA ARG A 363 8.86 -16.69 -6.52
C ARG A 363 8.11 -15.66 -5.71
N VAL A 364 7.42 -14.75 -6.39
CA VAL A 364 6.50 -13.82 -5.76
C VAL A 364 5.19 -14.54 -5.45
N GLY A 365 4.75 -14.52 -4.19
CA GLY A 365 3.51 -15.18 -3.78
C GLY A 365 2.27 -14.39 -4.17
N CYS A 366 1.26 -15.06 -4.71
CA CYS A 366 0.04 -14.45 -5.25
C CYS A 366 -0.98 -13.96 -4.21
N LEU A 367 -0.81 -14.28 -2.91
CA LEU A 367 -1.70 -13.77 -1.86
C LEU A 367 -1.33 -12.36 -1.41
N PHE A 368 -2.28 -11.44 -1.58
CA PHE A 368 -2.29 -10.11 -1.01
C PHE A 368 -3.20 -10.05 0.20
N ILE A 369 -2.72 -9.39 1.25
CA ILE A 369 -3.47 -9.11 2.48
C ILE A 369 -3.26 -7.62 2.74
N ASP A 370 -4.35 -6.89 2.97
CA ASP A 370 -4.29 -5.48 3.32
C ASP A 370 -3.98 -5.28 4.80
N ASP A 371 -3.21 -4.25 5.14
CA ASP A 371 -3.17 -3.78 6.53
C ASP A 371 -4.59 -3.39 6.95
N ALA A 372 -4.99 -3.82 8.14
CA ALA A 372 -6.31 -3.55 8.68
C ALA A 372 -6.21 -2.72 9.95
N PHE A 373 -7.25 -1.96 10.23
CA PHE A 373 -7.30 -1.07 11.38
C PHE A 373 -8.59 -1.26 12.17
N ILE A 374 -8.48 -1.24 13.49
CA ILE A 374 -9.62 -1.40 14.39
C ILE A 374 -9.65 -0.23 15.36
N ALA A 375 -10.83 0.35 15.52
CA ALA A 375 -11.06 1.35 16.56
C ALA A 375 -10.85 0.71 17.94
N ILE A 376 -10.10 1.38 18.79
CA ILE A 376 -9.80 0.85 20.12
C ILE A 376 -11.07 1.00 20.97
N ASP A 377 -11.59 -0.12 21.46
CA ASP A 377 -12.61 -0.14 22.50
C ASP A 377 -11.89 -0.17 23.87
N PRO A 378 -12.01 0.89 24.69
CA PRO A 378 -11.34 0.92 25.99
C PRO A 378 -11.72 -0.24 26.91
N SER A 379 -12.95 -0.77 26.78
CA SER A 379 -13.41 -1.90 27.59
C SER A 379 -12.77 -3.24 27.19
N ALA A 380 -12.16 -3.30 26.01
CA ALA A 380 -11.46 -4.48 25.51
C ALA A 380 -9.98 -4.52 25.89
N ILE A 381 -9.45 -3.46 26.52
CA ILE A 381 -8.04 -3.39 26.91
C ILE A 381 -7.82 -4.20 28.19
N ALA A 382 -6.81 -5.06 28.18
CA ALA A 382 -6.36 -5.83 29.35
C ALA A 382 -4.88 -5.56 29.62
N ARG A 383 -4.53 -5.25 30.87
CA ARG A 383 -3.14 -5.19 31.34
C ARG A 383 -2.77 -6.50 32.01
N LEU A 384 -1.69 -7.10 31.54
CA LEU A 384 -1.10 -8.32 32.09
C LEU A 384 0.22 -7.97 32.77
N MET A 385 0.46 -8.55 33.95
CA MET A 385 1.77 -8.46 34.60
C MET A 385 2.59 -9.72 34.30
N HIS A 386 3.85 -9.52 33.93
CA HIS A 386 4.81 -10.56 33.66
C HIS A 386 5.98 -10.46 34.64
N ASN A 387 6.29 -11.58 35.28
CA ASN A 387 7.47 -11.72 36.13
C ASN A 387 8.56 -12.43 35.33
N ALA A 388 9.76 -11.89 35.24
CA ALA A 388 10.85 -12.66 34.64
C ALA A 388 11.32 -13.75 35.62
N ILE A 389 11.29 -14.99 35.17
CA ILE A 389 11.72 -16.14 35.95
C ILE A 389 13.21 -16.37 35.70
N ASP A 390 13.97 -16.55 36.77
CA ASP A 390 15.36 -16.93 36.66
C ASP A 390 15.48 -18.41 36.25
N ARG A 391 16.21 -18.66 35.16
CA ARG A 391 16.33 -20.00 34.57
C ARG A 391 17.01 -21.03 35.47
N PHE A 392 17.78 -20.61 36.47
CA PHE A 392 18.53 -21.52 37.34
C PHE A 392 17.82 -21.77 38.66
N THR A 393 17.15 -20.75 39.21
CA THR A 393 16.51 -20.85 40.52
C THR A 393 15.00 -21.09 40.45
N GLY A 394 14.36 -20.84 39.30
CA GLY A 394 12.90 -20.87 39.16
C GLY A 394 12.18 -19.77 39.94
N GLY A 395 12.92 -18.89 40.63
CA GLY A 395 12.38 -17.74 41.35
C GLY A 395 12.14 -16.54 40.44
N VAL A 396 11.32 -15.60 40.91
CA VAL A 396 11.15 -14.30 40.26
C VAL A 396 12.44 -13.50 40.40
N ARG A 397 12.93 -12.96 39.28
CA ARG A 397 14.09 -12.06 39.28
C ARG A 397 13.71 -10.73 39.94
N ASP A 398 14.56 -10.29 40.86
CA ASP A 398 14.34 -9.02 41.56
C ASP A 398 14.29 -7.85 40.57
N ARG A 399 13.26 -7.00 40.69
CA ARG A 399 12.98 -5.82 39.86
C ARG A 399 12.74 -6.07 38.37
N VAL A 400 12.41 -7.30 37.98
CA VAL A 400 12.13 -7.64 36.58
C VAL A 400 10.64 -7.95 36.39
N LEU A 401 9.83 -6.92 36.62
CA LEU A 401 8.39 -6.90 36.38
C LEU A 401 8.13 -6.07 35.12
N TYR A 402 7.33 -6.63 34.20
CA TYR A 402 6.92 -5.93 32.99
C TYR A 402 5.42 -6.01 32.81
N GLU A 403 4.84 -4.95 32.27
CA GLU A 403 3.42 -4.91 31.95
C GLU A 403 3.20 -5.02 30.44
N GLU A 404 2.19 -5.79 30.04
CA GLU A 404 1.72 -5.90 28.67
C GLU A 404 0.29 -5.38 28.56
N GLN A 405 0.03 -4.55 27.55
CA GLN A 405 -1.33 -4.24 27.10
C GLN A 405 -1.72 -5.15 25.95
N SER A 406 -2.75 -5.94 26.18
CA SER A 406 -3.37 -6.80 25.17
C SER A 406 -4.84 -6.42 25.00
N LEU A 407 -5.47 -6.96 23.97
CA LEU A 407 -6.89 -6.80 23.69
C LEU A 407 -7.63 -8.12 23.94
N LEU A 408 -8.88 -8.01 24.38
CA LEU A 408 -9.80 -9.12 24.58
C LEU A 408 -10.98 -9.04 23.61
N GLY A 409 -11.28 -10.16 22.95
CA GLY A 409 -12.41 -10.24 22.03
C GLY A 409 -12.20 -9.41 20.75
N GLY A 410 -13.30 -8.90 20.20
CA GLY A 410 -13.32 -8.21 18.91
C GLY A 410 -13.47 -9.15 17.71
N THR A 411 -13.62 -8.57 16.53
CA THR A 411 -13.59 -9.29 15.25
C THR A 411 -12.68 -8.53 14.31
N LEU A 412 -11.71 -9.23 13.73
CA LEU A 412 -10.77 -8.67 12.76
C LEU A 412 -11.31 -8.97 11.36
N ALA A 413 -11.58 -7.94 10.58
CA ALA A 413 -11.94 -8.07 9.17
C ALA A 413 -10.77 -7.58 8.33
N ILE A 414 -10.19 -8.45 7.52
CA ILE A 414 -9.04 -8.14 6.67
C ILE A 414 -9.40 -8.47 5.23
N ASP A 415 -9.22 -7.50 4.34
CA ASP A 415 -9.46 -7.70 2.92
C ASP A 415 -8.24 -8.41 2.29
N ILE A 416 -8.54 -9.38 1.43
CA ILE A 416 -7.56 -10.23 0.75
C ILE A 416 -7.83 -10.27 -0.75
N ALA A 417 -6.77 -10.46 -1.52
CA ALA A 417 -6.85 -10.70 -2.95
C ALA A 417 -5.84 -11.80 -3.34
N LEU A 418 -6.23 -12.65 -4.27
CA LEU A 418 -5.40 -13.69 -4.85
C LEU A 418 -5.33 -13.44 -6.35
N ASP A 419 -4.11 -13.38 -6.87
CA ASP A 419 -3.73 -13.27 -8.28
C ASP A 419 -3.63 -14.67 -8.93
#